data_AF-A0A953J8A1-F1
#
_entry.id   AF-A0A953J8A1-F1
#
_cell.length_a   1.000
_cell.length_b   1.000
_cell.length_c   1.000
_cell.angle_alpha   90.00
_cell.angle_beta   90.00
_cell.angle_gamma   90.00
#
_symmetry.space_group_name_H-M   'P 1'
#
loop_
_entity.id
_entity.type
_entity.pdbx_description
1 polymer ?
#
loop_
_entity_poly.entity_id
_entity_poly.type
_entity_poly.pdbx_seq_one_letter_code
_entity_poly.pdbx_strand_id
1 'polypeptide(L)'
;VVVDPNNGNILAMASVPSFDPNTFIPSIKAKDWQALQKDEGDPLVNRAISALPPGSTFKIVTAMAGLRKKLGNARFNCSGGVSYGDHFFKCWCLEKHYTHGTLGLADAIKVSCDAFFYQYGNAAGIQSIDAVGKMLGLGEESGLNLTGEQAGNLPGPEWMQIHHPQERWSQAQTANVSIGQGYTLVSPLQLAMAYAAVANGGTCYYPRLVDKVVNQDGSPVLDEDGKPVVPGPRVRTDLRTELSPADIDLVRKGLWKVVNEDGGTGGRARLKDVVVAGKTGTAQATERGHKDTIAWFACFAPFDHPKYVVAVMVQGGEHGGSVAGPVAARIMERALALDEGKFDMQVAWLPPAHKPNPFQSIKDVTYHDSGANTGNADEEGADNEQNATVQMATSGAAPDVEPEADSQGKVRRHGAASAPRALPVATPAPRRNFFERLFGIRKQQPAPPPPAQPNRRPRTR
;
A
#
# COMPACT_ATOMS: atom_id res chain seq x y z
N VAL A 1 -7.41 -1.02 -4.09
CA VAL A 1 -6.73 -2.20 -4.67
C VAL A 1 -7.58 -3.42 -4.41
N VAL A 2 -7.77 -4.29 -5.41
CA VAL A 2 -8.51 -5.55 -5.32
C VAL A 2 -7.56 -6.69 -5.68
N VAL A 3 -7.47 -7.70 -4.83
CA VAL A 3 -6.60 -8.87 -5.04
C VAL A 3 -7.36 -10.17 -4.83
N ASP A 4 -6.98 -11.21 -5.56
CA ASP A 4 -7.38 -12.58 -5.25
C ASP A 4 -6.43 -13.14 -4.17
N PRO A 5 -6.93 -13.47 -2.97
CA PRO A 5 -6.10 -13.91 -1.88
C PRO A 5 -5.46 -15.28 -2.13
N ASN A 6 -5.97 -16.08 -3.07
CA ASN A 6 -5.53 -17.46 -3.27
C ASN A 6 -4.34 -17.58 -4.24
N ASN A 7 -3.98 -16.50 -4.94
CA ASN A 7 -2.89 -16.50 -5.90
C ASN A 7 -2.08 -15.18 -5.96
N GLY A 8 -2.52 -14.13 -5.26
CA GLY A 8 -1.85 -12.83 -5.26
C GLY A 8 -2.06 -12.01 -6.53
N ASN A 9 -2.98 -12.40 -7.42
CA ASN A 9 -3.30 -11.62 -8.60
C ASN A 9 -3.94 -10.29 -8.20
N ILE A 10 -3.45 -9.20 -8.77
CA ILE A 10 -4.06 -7.88 -8.67
C ILE A 10 -5.13 -7.79 -9.75
N LEU A 11 -6.39 -7.71 -9.33
CA LEU A 11 -7.55 -7.68 -10.21
C LEU A 11 -7.97 -6.25 -10.56
N ALA A 12 -7.75 -5.32 -9.64
CA ALA A 12 -7.94 -3.91 -9.89
C ALA A 12 -6.98 -3.04 -9.05
N MET A 13 -6.39 -2.04 -9.70
CA MET A 13 -5.57 -1.03 -9.06
C MET A 13 -5.99 0.33 -9.60
N ALA A 14 -6.51 1.18 -8.73
CA ALA A 14 -7.05 2.49 -9.08
C ALA A 14 -6.45 3.56 -8.16
N SER A 15 -6.16 4.72 -8.74
CA SER A 15 -5.74 5.94 -8.06
C SER A 15 -6.56 7.09 -8.62
N VAL A 16 -7.20 7.85 -7.73
CA VAL A 16 -8.00 9.04 -8.09
C VAL A 16 -7.55 10.23 -7.24
N PRO A 17 -7.54 11.46 -7.78
CA PRO A 17 -7.83 11.83 -9.17
C PRO A 17 -6.81 11.23 -10.16
N SER A 18 -7.16 11.21 -11.45
CA SER A 18 -6.37 10.61 -12.53
C SER A 18 -6.22 11.60 -13.69
N PHE A 19 -5.71 11.15 -14.83
CA PHE A 19 -5.57 11.93 -16.06
C PHE A 19 -5.77 11.02 -17.27
N ASP A 20 -6.04 11.60 -18.44
CA ASP A 20 -6.15 10.82 -19.68
C ASP A 20 -4.74 10.51 -20.25
N PRO A 21 -4.30 9.24 -20.26
CA PRO A 21 -2.98 8.90 -20.78
C PRO A 21 -2.82 9.19 -22.29
N ASN A 22 -3.91 9.31 -23.04
CA ASN A 22 -3.84 9.64 -24.48
C ASN A 22 -3.31 11.06 -24.72
N THR A 23 -3.36 11.94 -23.71
CA THR A 23 -2.80 13.29 -23.81
C THR A 23 -1.28 13.31 -23.95
N PHE A 24 -0.60 12.21 -23.61
CA PHE A 24 0.85 12.06 -23.76
C PHE A 24 1.26 11.47 -25.12
N ILE A 25 0.31 11.10 -25.97
CA ILE A 25 0.58 10.45 -27.25
C ILE A 25 0.25 11.42 -28.40
N PRO A 26 1.19 11.72 -29.31
CA PRO A 26 2.62 11.38 -29.26
C PRO A 26 3.43 12.23 -28.27
N SER A 27 2.87 13.36 -27.82
CA SER A 27 3.48 14.30 -26.87
C SER A 27 2.41 15.16 -26.22
N ILE A 28 2.64 15.60 -24.98
CA ILE A 28 1.68 16.44 -24.23
C ILE A 28 1.86 17.93 -24.54
N LYS A 29 0.76 18.67 -24.64
CA LYS A 29 0.81 20.14 -24.79
C LYS A 29 1.32 20.80 -23.52
N ALA A 30 2.16 21.83 -23.65
CA ALA A 30 2.73 22.55 -22.51
C ALA A 30 1.67 23.07 -21.52
N LYS A 31 0.55 23.61 -22.02
CA LYS A 31 -0.58 24.04 -21.18
C LYS A 31 -1.18 22.90 -20.35
N ASP A 32 -1.32 21.70 -20.94
CA ASP A 32 -1.99 20.56 -20.31
C ASP A 32 -1.02 19.92 -19.29
N TRP A 33 0.27 19.89 -19.61
CA TRP A 33 1.32 19.52 -18.67
C TRP A 33 1.38 20.47 -17.47
N GLN A 34 1.34 21.78 -17.72
CA GLN A 34 1.33 22.78 -16.64
C GLN A 34 0.07 22.67 -15.78
N ALA A 35 -1.08 22.33 -16.37
CA ALA A 35 -2.31 22.07 -15.61
C ALA A 35 -2.14 20.87 -14.67
N LEU A 36 -1.61 19.74 -15.16
CA LEU A 36 -1.34 18.55 -14.33
C LEU A 36 -0.34 18.83 -13.19
N GLN A 37 0.71 19.62 -13.46
CA GLN A 37 1.70 19.97 -12.43
C GLN A 37 1.16 20.91 -11.34
N LYS A 38 0.16 21.74 -11.68
CA LYS A 38 -0.44 22.71 -10.75
C LYS A 38 -1.68 22.19 -10.04
N ASP A 39 -2.19 21.02 -10.44
CA ASP A 39 -3.36 20.41 -9.83
C ASP A 39 -3.04 20.00 -8.38
N GLU A 40 -3.76 20.60 -7.44
CA GLU A 40 -3.59 20.34 -6.00
C GLU A 40 -3.95 18.91 -5.60
N GLY A 41 -4.74 18.21 -6.43
CA GLY A 41 -5.11 16.81 -6.22
C GLY A 41 -4.02 15.83 -6.62
N ASP A 42 -2.89 16.29 -7.16
CA ASP A 42 -1.74 15.47 -7.58
C ASP A 42 -2.16 14.24 -8.41
N PRO A 43 -2.79 14.41 -9.59
CA PRO A 43 -3.29 13.29 -10.41
C PRO A 43 -2.18 12.41 -10.98
N LEU A 44 -0.93 12.90 -11.00
CA LEU A 44 0.25 12.15 -11.43
C LEU A 44 0.74 11.14 -10.38
N VAL A 45 0.23 11.21 -9.15
CA VAL A 45 0.63 10.32 -8.05
C VAL A 45 -0.19 9.04 -8.07
N ASN A 46 0.51 7.90 -8.14
CA ASN A 46 -0.12 6.60 -7.95
C ASN A 46 -0.23 6.29 -6.45
N ARG A 47 -1.39 6.62 -5.88
CA ARG A 47 -1.70 6.42 -4.46
C ARG A 47 -1.74 4.95 -4.06
N ALA A 48 -2.02 4.05 -4.99
CA ALA A 48 -2.07 2.61 -4.70
C ALA A 48 -0.73 2.02 -4.27
N ILE A 49 0.38 2.69 -4.61
CA ILE A 49 1.76 2.29 -4.28
C ILE A 49 2.52 3.35 -3.47
N SER A 50 1.82 4.37 -2.98
CA SER A 50 2.39 5.43 -2.12
C SER A 50 2.36 5.01 -0.65
N ALA A 51 3.38 5.39 0.10
CA ALA A 51 3.56 5.07 1.51
C ALA A 51 2.79 6.06 2.41
N LEU A 52 1.78 5.55 3.10
CA LEU A 52 0.83 6.32 3.91
C LEU A 52 0.66 5.65 5.29
N PRO A 53 0.35 6.40 6.36
CA PRO A 53 0.12 5.81 7.66
C PRO A 53 -1.14 4.93 7.62
N PRO A 54 -1.07 3.63 7.99
CA PRO A 54 -2.20 2.71 7.90
C PRO A 54 -3.27 2.90 8.98
N GLY A 55 -2.92 3.55 10.09
CA GLY A 55 -3.76 3.60 11.29
C GLY A 55 -4.21 2.20 11.73
N SER A 56 -5.42 2.11 12.30
CA SER A 56 -5.97 0.88 12.89
C SER A 56 -6.03 -0.34 11.95
N THR A 57 -5.89 -0.19 10.64
CA THR A 57 -5.79 -1.36 9.73
C THR A 57 -4.52 -2.18 9.99
N PHE A 58 -3.46 -1.56 10.53
CA PHE A 58 -2.21 -2.22 10.92
C PHE A 58 -2.34 -3.13 12.14
N LYS A 59 -3.41 -3.00 12.94
CA LYS A 59 -3.64 -3.82 14.14
C LYS A 59 -3.65 -5.33 13.84
N ILE A 60 -3.88 -5.76 12.59
CA ILE A 60 -3.71 -7.17 12.20
C ILE A 60 -2.26 -7.65 12.32
N VAL A 61 -1.27 -6.80 12.03
CA VAL A 61 0.16 -7.09 12.14
C VAL A 61 0.49 -7.25 13.61
N THR A 62 0.06 -6.28 14.43
CA THR A 62 0.24 -6.31 15.88
C THR A 62 -0.45 -7.51 16.54
N ALA A 63 -1.67 -7.86 16.11
CA ALA A 63 -2.41 -9.02 16.58
C ALA A 63 -1.62 -10.31 16.35
N MET A 64 -1.17 -10.53 15.11
CA MET A 64 -0.33 -11.67 14.72
C MET A 64 1.01 -11.66 15.47
N ALA A 65 1.63 -10.50 15.67
CA ALA A 65 2.88 -10.37 16.41
C ALA A 65 2.77 -10.82 17.88
N GLY A 66 1.65 -10.51 18.55
CA GLY A 66 1.41 -11.02 19.91
C GLY A 66 1.01 -12.49 19.93
N LEU A 67 0.31 -12.99 18.90
CA LEU A 67 -0.01 -14.41 18.79
C LEU A 67 1.25 -15.27 18.60
N ARG A 68 2.23 -14.76 17.83
CA ARG A 68 3.57 -15.34 17.73
C ARG A 68 4.28 -15.43 19.09
N LYS A 69 3.95 -14.52 20.01
CA LYS A 69 4.42 -14.52 21.41
C LYS A 69 3.47 -15.21 22.39
N LYS A 70 2.51 -16.00 21.88
CA LYS A 70 1.54 -16.78 22.66
C LYS A 70 0.62 -15.95 23.55
N LEU A 71 0.29 -14.73 23.11
CA LEU A 71 -0.60 -13.79 23.83
C LEU A 71 -2.09 -13.92 23.45
N GLY A 72 -2.52 -15.00 22.79
CA GLY A 72 -3.91 -15.14 22.31
C GLY A 72 -4.99 -15.05 23.40
N ASN A 73 -4.66 -15.46 24.63
CA ASN A 73 -5.55 -15.39 25.80
C ASN A 73 -5.30 -14.15 26.67
N ALA A 74 -4.34 -13.30 26.29
CA ALA A 74 -4.03 -12.09 27.06
C ALA A 74 -5.24 -11.14 27.05
N ARG A 75 -5.46 -10.50 28.20
CA ARG A 75 -6.49 -9.49 28.38
C ARG A 75 -5.85 -8.22 28.88
N PHE A 76 -6.28 -7.09 28.33
CA PHE A 76 -5.80 -5.78 28.73
C PHE A 76 -6.98 -4.85 28.99
N ASN A 77 -6.82 -3.99 29.99
CA ASN A 77 -7.85 -3.02 30.37
C ASN A 77 -7.69 -1.73 29.57
N CYS A 78 -8.79 -1.22 29.04
CA CYS A 78 -8.92 0.10 28.47
C CYS A 78 -9.71 0.97 29.44
N SER A 79 -9.05 1.91 30.11
CA SER A 79 -9.67 2.96 30.93
C SER A 79 -9.75 4.29 30.16
N GLY A 80 -9.92 4.23 28.83
CA GLY A 80 -9.87 5.40 27.94
C GLY A 80 -8.47 5.74 27.40
N GLY A 81 -7.42 5.01 27.81
CA GLY A 81 -6.04 5.23 27.37
C GLY A 81 -5.03 4.49 28.24
N VAL A 82 -3.74 4.73 28.00
CA VAL A 82 -2.61 4.16 28.75
C VAL A 82 -1.51 5.22 28.90
N SER A 83 -0.92 5.35 30.08
CA SER A 83 0.23 6.23 30.31
C SER A 83 1.55 5.52 29.98
N TYR A 84 2.42 6.21 29.25
CA TYR A 84 3.83 5.84 29.08
C TYR A 84 4.69 7.03 29.49
N GLY A 85 5.38 6.92 30.63
CA GLY A 85 6.06 8.05 31.24
C GLY A 85 5.06 9.10 31.73
N ASP A 86 5.28 10.35 31.34
CA ASP A 86 4.46 11.51 31.65
C ASP A 86 3.34 11.77 30.62
N HIS A 87 3.27 10.97 29.56
CA HIS A 87 2.29 11.14 28.50
C HIS A 87 1.16 10.09 28.58
N PHE A 88 -0.09 10.55 28.41
CA PHE A 88 -1.27 9.70 28.38
C PHE A 88 -1.75 9.49 26.95
N PHE A 89 -1.54 8.29 26.42
CA PHE A 89 -2.00 7.89 25.10
C PHE A 89 -3.48 7.52 25.19
N LYS A 90 -4.37 8.37 24.65
CA LYS A 90 -5.80 8.08 24.72
C LYS A 90 -6.18 7.00 23.71
N CYS A 91 -7.30 6.37 24.01
CA CYS A 91 -8.06 5.54 23.09
C CYS A 91 -9.20 6.38 22.53
N TRP A 92 -9.56 6.17 21.27
CA TRP A 92 -10.63 6.91 20.61
C TRP A 92 -11.97 6.95 21.37
N CYS A 93 -12.29 5.93 22.18
CA CYS A 93 -13.53 5.88 22.96
C CYS A 93 -13.65 7.00 24.00
N LEU A 94 -12.51 7.60 24.42
CA LEU A 94 -12.51 8.67 25.40
C LEU A 94 -13.15 9.96 24.86
N GLU A 95 -13.03 10.21 23.55
CA GLU A 95 -13.71 11.32 22.86
C GLU A 95 -15.24 11.18 22.94
N LYS A 96 -15.73 9.95 23.11
CA LYS A 96 -17.15 9.62 23.29
C LYS A 96 -17.54 9.41 24.75
N HIS A 97 -16.68 9.80 25.69
CA HIS A 97 -16.94 9.74 27.13
C HIS A 97 -17.24 8.34 27.68
N TYR A 98 -16.63 7.29 27.12
CA TYR A 98 -16.71 5.94 27.67
C TYR A 98 -15.36 5.19 27.61
N THR A 99 -15.34 3.95 28.12
CA THR A 99 -14.17 3.07 28.07
C THR A 99 -14.57 1.68 27.60
N HIS A 100 -13.63 0.95 26.97
CA HIS A 100 -13.92 -0.41 26.51
C HIS A 100 -13.77 -1.48 27.60
N GLY A 101 -13.26 -1.13 28.79
CA GLY A 101 -13.00 -2.07 29.87
C GLY A 101 -11.95 -3.12 29.51
N THR A 102 -12.05 -4.32 30.09
CA THR A 102 -11.08 -5.41 29.88
C THR A 102 -11.47 -6.28 28.70
N LEU A 103 -10.66 -6.23 27.64
CA LEU A 103 -10.90 -6.91 26.37
C LEU A 103 -9.93 -8.07 26.14
N GLY A 104 -10.38 -9.07 25.38
CA GLY A 104 -9.49 -10.02 24.69
C GLY A 104 -9.24 -9.59 23.24
N LEU A 105 -8.33 -10.28 22.55
CA LEU A 105 -7.85 -9.88 21.22
C LEU A 105 -8.97 -9.67 20.18
N ALA A 106 -9.88 -10.62 20.02
CA ALA A 106 -10.95 -10.52 19.01
C ALA A 106 -11.90 -9.34 19.26
N ASP A 107 -12.25 -9.07 20.52
CA ASP A 107 -13.08 -7.92 20.88
C ASP A 107 -12.31 -6.60 20.74
N ALA A 108 -11.02 -6.59 21.05
CA ALA A 108 -10.16 -5.42 20.80
C ALA A 108 -10.02 -5.10 19.31
N ILE A 109 -10.01 -6.11 18.43
CA ILE A 109 -10.08 -5.91 16.97
C ILE A 109 -11.46 -5.34 16.60
N LYS A 110 -12.56 -5.90 17.14
CA LYS A 110 -13.94 -5.46 16.87
C LYS A 110 -14.14 -3.96 17.08
N VAL A 111 -13.77 -3.48 18.27
CA VAL A 111 -13.92 -2.06 18.67
C VAL A 111 -12.66 -1.25 18.41
N SER A 112 -11.66 -1.83 17.75
CA SER A 112 -10.40 -1.16 17.43
C SER A 112 -9.73 -0.46 18.62
N CYS A 113 -9.68 -1.09 19.79
CA CYS A 113 -9.25 -0.42 21.02
C CYS A 113 -7.74 -0.10 21.01
N ASP A 114 -7.37 1.19 20.96
CA ASP A 114 -5.96 1.61 20.97
C ASP A 114 -5.25 1.22 22.26
N ALA A 115 -5.88 1.47 23.41
CA ALA A 115 -5.32 1.12 24.73
C ALA A 115 -4.96 -0.36 24.85
N PHE A 116 -5.78 -1.26 24.28
CA PHE A 116 -5.45 -2.68 24.22
C PHE A 116 -4.21 -2.89 23.34
N PHE A 117 -4.17 -2.31 22.13
CA PHE A 117 -3.06 -2.52 21.19
C PHE A 117 -1.75 -1.85 21.62
N TYR A 118 -1.79 -0.75 22.38
CA TYR A 118 -0.60 -0.18 23.02
C TYR A 118 0.05 -1.18 23.98
N GLN A 119 -0.74 -1.79 24.85
CA GLN A 119 -0.27 -2.79 25.83
C GLN A 119 0.12 -4.10 25.15
N TYR A 120 -0.75 -4.61 24.27
CA TYR A 120 -0.56 -5.87 23.56
C TYR A 120 0.68 -5.83 22.66
N GLY A 121 0.90 -4.72 21.94
CA GLY A 121 2.07 -4.54 21.09
C GLY A 121 3.37 -4.37 21.87
N ASN A 122 3.34 -3.66 23.00
CA ASN A 122 4.48 -3.62 23.93
C ASN A 122 4.80 -5.01 24.51
N ALA A 123 3.78 -5.79 24.88
CA ALA A 123 3.96 -7.16 25.36
C ALA A 123 4.50 -8.10 24.27
N ALA A 124 4.11 -7.89 23.01
CA ALA A 124 4.65 -8.62 21.86
C ALA A 124 6.10 -8.23 21.54
N GLY A 125 6.44 -6.95 21.74
CA GLY A 125 7.73 -6.34 21.44
C GLY A 125 7.87 -5.95 19.97
N ILE A 126 8.57 -4.85 19.71
CA ILE A 126 8.76 -4.29 18.36
C ILE A 126 9.39 -5.30 17.38
N GLN A 127 10.31 -6.14 17.85
CA GLN A 127 10.94 -7.16 17.00
C GLN A 127 9.94 -8.21 16.49
N SER A 128 8.87 -8.50 17.26
CA SER A 128 7.81 -9.39 16.80
C SER A 128 6.94 -8.72 15.75
N ILE A 129 6.63 -7.44 15.94
CA ILE A 129 5.86 -6.61 14.98
C ILE A 129 6.63 -6.52 13.65
N ASP A 130 7.92 -6.19 13.70
CA ASP A 130 8.77 -6.10 12.51
C ASP A 130 8.90 -7.43 11.77
N ALA A 131 9.06 -8.53 12.50
CA ALA A 131 9.14 -9.86 11.90
C ALA A 131 7.84 -10.21 11.16
N VAL A 132 6.68 -9.98 11.77
CA VAL A 132 5.38 -10.22 11.12
C VAL A 132 5.17 -9.27 9.94
N GLY A 133 5.51 -7.98 10.08
CA GLY A 133 5.43 -7.02 8.99
C GLY A 133 6.25 -7.46 7.78
N LYS A 134 7.49 -7.92 7.99
CA LYS A 134 8.35 -8.48 6.93
C LYS A 134 7.78 -9.76 6.31
N MET A 135 7.24 -10.68 7.12
CA MET A 135 6.58 -11.89 6.60
C MET A 135 5.42 -11.55 5.65
N LEU A 136 4.72 -10.44 5.92
CA LEU A 136 3.63 -9.89 5.10
C LEU A 136 4.10 -9.00 3.94
N GLY A 137 5.40 -8.74 3.81
CA GLY A 137 5.96 -7.88 2.77
C GLY A 137 5.79 -6.37 2.99
N LEU A 138 5.49 -5.94 4.22
CA LEU A 138 5.41 -4.52 4.59
C LEU A 138 6.83 -3.96 4.78
N GLY A 139 7.04 -2.69 4.39
CA GLY A 139 8.35 -2.04 4.48
C GLY A 139 9.32 -2.43 3.34
N GLU A 140 8.83 -3.15 2.34
CA GLU A 140 9.59 -3.58 1.15
C GLU A 140 8.80 -3.31 -0.12
N GLU A 141 9.49 -3.05 -1.24
CA GLU A 141 8.83 -3.01 -2.55
C GLU A 141 8.14 -4.34 -2.88
N SER A 142 7.03 -4.26 -3.61
CA SER A 142 6.20 -5.40 -4.00
C SER A 142 6.90 -6.41 -4.90
N GLY A 143 7.93 -5.95 -5.64
CA GLY A 143 8.60 -6.71 -6.69
C GLY A 143 7.93 -6.60 -8.06
N LEU A 144 6.89 -5.77 -8.21
CA LEU A 144 6.30 -5.44 -9.53
C LEU A 144 7.17 -4.48 -10.35
N ASN A 145 8.15 -3.83 -9.71
CA ASN A 145 9.03 -2.83 -10.30
C ASN A 145 8.25 -1.69 -10.98
N LEU A 146 7.21 -1.21 -10.30
CA LEU A 146 6.45 -0.05 -10.75
C LEU A 146 7.22 1.23 -10.45
N THR A 147 7.33 2.11 -11.44
CA THR A 147 7.96 3.42 -11.26
C THR A 147 7.23 4.20 -10.15
N GLY A 148 8.00 4.72 -9.20
CA GLY A 148 7.46 5.51 -8.09
C GLY A 148 6.85 4.69 -6.95
N GLU A 149 7.00 3.36 -6.97
CA GLU A 149 6.66 2.52 -5.83
C GLU A 149 7.48 2.92 -4.60
N GLN A 150 6.81 3.12 -3.46
CA GLN A 150 7.47 3.39 -2.19
C GLN A 150 7.42 2.14 -1.31
N ALA A 151 8.56 1.75 -0.75
CA ALA A 151 8.69 0.58 0.11
C ALA A 151 7.87 0.69 1.42
N GLY A 152 7.43 1.89 1.81
CA GLY A 152 6.85 2.13 3.13
C GLY A 152 7.92 2.18 4.22
N ASN A 153 7.51 2.03 5.47
CA ASN A 153 8.40 2.06 6.62
C ASN A 153 7.82 1.24 7.78
N LEU A 154 8.61 0.29 8.29
CA LEU A 154 8.37 -0.37 9.56
C LEU A 154 9.45 0.14 10.53
N PRO A 155 9.15 1.17 11.34
CA PRO A 155 10.15 1.76 12.21
C PRO A 155 10.45 0.83 13.39
N GLY A 156 11.72 0.72 13.72
CA GLY A 156 12.23 -0.01 14.88
C GLY A 156 13.51 0.63 15.43
N PRO A 157 14.16 0.03 16.44
CA PRO A 157 15.39 0.55 17.04
C PRO A 157 16.49 0.84 16.02
N GLU A 158 16.68 -0.04 15.03
CA GLU A 158 17.72 0.11 14.00
C GLU A 158 17.41 1.28 13.06
N TRP A 159 16.13 1.43 12.66
CA TRP A 159 15.67 2.56 11.86
C TRP A 159 15.88 3.87 12.62
N MET A 160 15.53 3.89 13.91
CA MET A 160 15.68 5.08 14.76
C MET A 160 17.13 5.48 14.95
N GLN A 161 18.05 4.51 15.09
CA GLN A 161 19.47 4.80 15.22
C GLN A 161 20.03 5.51 13.97
N ILE A 162 19.47 5.25 12.79
CA ILE A 162 19.90 5.88 11.53
C ILE A 162 19.27 7.27 11.36
N HIS A 163 17.96 7.39 11.58
CA HIS A 163 17.20 8.61 11.25
C HIS A 163 17.10 9.61 12.42
N HIS A 164 17.14 9.12 13.65
CA HIS A 164 17.00 9.89 14.90
C HIS A 164 18.03 9.43 15.95
N PRO A 165 19.35 9.52 15.67
CA PRO A 165 20.41 8.95 16.51
C PRO A 165 20.48 9.52 17.95
N GLN A 166 19.82 10.64 18.20
CA GLN A 166 19.75 11.28 19.53
C GLN A 166 18.60 10.75 20.39
N GLU A 167 17.68 9.97 19.80
CA GLU A 167 16.52 9.40 20.48
C GLU A 167 16.75 7.92 20.78
N ARG A 168 16.14 7.43 21.86
CA ARG A 168 16.14 6.01 22.21
C ARG A 168 14.77 5.41 21.97
N TRP A 169 14.77 4.19 21.42
CA TRP A 169 13.52 3.45 21.23
C TRP A 169 12.81 3.21 22.57
N SER A 170 11.53 3.58 22.64
CA SER A 170 10.71 3.58 23.85
C SER A 170 9.45 2.73 23.71
N GLN A 171 8.80 2.45 24.85
CA GLN A 171 7.50 1.78 24.86
C GLN A 171 6.40 2.64 24.23
N ALA A 172 6.51 3.97 24.34
CA ALA A 172 5.63 4.93 23.68
C ALA A 172 5.72 4.83 22.15
N GLN A 173 6.93 4.72 21.60
CA GLN A 173 7.13 4.51 20.17
C GLN A 173 6.59 3.15 19.71
N THR A 174 6.82 2.10 20.48
CA THR A 174 6.22 0.78 20.21
C THR A 174 4.68 0.86 20.24
N ALA A 175 4.10 1.59 21.18
CA ALA A 175 2.65 1.80 21.26
C ALA A 175 2.09 2.49 20.01
N ASN A 176 2.73 3.56 19.52
CA ASN A 176 2.35 4.23 18.27
C ASN A 176 2.42 3.28 17.06
N VAL A 177 3.50 2.52 16.92
CA VAL A 177 3.65 1.54 15.83
C VAL A 177 2.56 0.47 15.90
N SER A 178 2.20 0.04 17.11
CA SER A 178 1.22 -1.02 17.35
C SER A 178 -0.18 -0.70 16.85
N ILE A 179 -0.49 0.58 16.61
CA ILE A 179 -1.75 1.03 16.01
C ILE A 179 -1.57 1.61 14.60
N GLY A 180 -0.40 1.42 13.98
CA GLY A 180 -0.13 1.88 12.62
C GLY A 180 0.08 3.39 12.48
N GLN A 181 0.55 4.04 13.56
CA GLN A 181 0.86 5.48 13.61
C GLN A 181 2.38 5.70 13.80
N GLY A 182 2.76 6.95 14.05
CA GLY A 182 4.15 7.38 14.18
C GLY A 182 4.85 7.37 12.82
N TYR A 183 5.97 6.64 12.72
CA TYR A 183 6.73 6.51 11.47
C TYR A 183 6.31 5.33 10.60
N THR A 184 5.24 4.61 10.98
CA THR A 184 4.75 3.45 10.22
C THR A 184 4.09 3.91 8.93
N LEU A 185 4.56 3.41 7.79
CA LEU A 185 3.99 3.73 6.47
C LEU A 185 3.83 2.45 5.65
N VAL A 186 2.69 2.31 4.99
CA VAL A 186 2.42 1.20 4.05
C VAL A 186 1.67 1.72 2.83
N SER A 187 1.76 1.01 1.71
CA SER A 187 0.91 1.29 0.56
C SER A 187 -0.41 0.53 0.59
N PRO A 188 -1.47 1.03 -0.10
CA PRO A 188 -2.69 0.26 -0.29
C PRO A 188 -2.48 -1.13 -0.90
N LEU A 189 -1.49 -1.29 -1.79
CA LEU A 189 -1.10 -2.59 -2.33
C LEU A 189 -0.52 -3.50 -1.25
N GLN A 190 0.45 -3.02 -0.47
CA GLN A 190 1.02 -3.77 0.64
C GLN A 190 -0.04 -4.21 1.66
N LEU A 191 -0.95 -3.29 2.02
CA LEU A 191 -2.04 -3.58 2.95
C LEU A 191 -3.01 -4.63 2.38
N ALA A 192 -3.38 -4.55 1.09
CA ALA A 192 -4.21 -5.57 0.45
C ALA A 192 -3.55 -6.95 0.49
N MET A 193 -2.25 -7.05 0.22
CA MET A 193 -1.51 -8.32 0.27
C MET A 193 -1.39 -8.87 1.70
N ALA A 194 -1.27 -8.01 2.71
CA ALA A 194 -1.29 -8.43 4.11
C ALA A 194 -2.65 -9.02 4.50
N TYR A 195 -3.76 -8.39 4.08
CA TYR A 195 -5.11 -8.91 4.31
C TYR A 195 -5.38 -10.20 3.51
N ALA A 196 -4.79 -10.35 2.33
CA ALA A 196 -4.85 -11.60 1.56
C ALA A 196 -4.25 -12.79 2.31
N ALA A 197 -3.11 -12.61 2.97
CA ALA A 197 -2.50 -13.65 3.79
C ALA A 197 -3.38 -14.05 4.99
N VAL A 198 -4.09 -13.09 5.61
CA VAL A 198 -5.04 -13.39 6.69
C VAL A 198 -6.29 -14.10 6.13
N ALA A 199 -6.81 -13.63 4.99
CA ALA A 199 -7.99 -14.16 4.34
C ALA A 199 -7.81 -15.62 3.89
N ASN A 200 -6.67 -15.99 3.30
CA ASN A 200 -6.45 -17.35 2.83
C ASN A 200 -5.93 -18.33 3.92
N GLY A 201 -5.81 -17.87 5.17
CA GLY A 201 -5.36 -18.71 6.29
C GLY A 201 -3.84 -18.83 6.46
N GLY A 202 -3.04 -17.98 5.82
CA GLY A 202 -1.64 -17.76 6.20
C GLY A 202 -0.64 -17.60 5.07
N THR A 203 -1.01 -17.85 3.81
CA THR A 203 -0.08 -17.79 2.68
C THR A 203 0.05 -16.36 2.16
N CYS A 204 1.22 -15.75 2.31
CA CYS A 204 1.50 -14.46 1.69
C CYS A 204 2.09 -14.69 0.30
N TYR A 205 1.42 -14.23 -0.75
CA TYR A 205 1.92 -14.28 -2.12
C TYR A 205 2.69 -12.99 -2.47
N TYR A 206 3.59 -13.08 -3.46
CA TYR A 206 4.00 -11.89 -4.20
C TYR A 206 2.83 -11.40 -5.07
N PRO A 207 2.59 -10.08 -5.14
CA PRO A 207 1.55 -9.54 -6.00
C PRO A 207 1.89 -9.79 -7.47
N ARG A 208 0.86 -10.06 -8.28
CA ARG A 208 0.99 -10.40 -9.70
C ARG A 208 0.02 -9.59 -10.54
N LEU A 209 0.54 -8.73 -11.41
CA LEU A 209 -0.26 -7.90 -12.31
C LEU A 209 -0.44 -8.53 -13.70
N VAL A 210 0.58 -9.23 -14.20
CA VAL A 210 0.55 -9.89 -15.52
C VAL A 210 0.06 -11.32 -15.35
N ASP A 211 -1.05 -11.67 -16.00
CA ASP A 211 -1.59 -13.03 -15.94
C ASP A 211 -0.94 -14.00 -16.93
N LYS A 212 -0.68 -13.56 -18.16
CA LYS A 212 0.06 -14.35 -19.15
C LYS A 212 0.61 -13.45 -20.24
N VAL A 213 1.69 -13.91 -20.86
CA VAL A 213 2.19 -13.33 -22.11
C VAL A 213 1.98 -14.38 -23.19
N VAL A 214 1.32 -13.97 -24.27
CA VAL A 214 0.97 -14.84 -25.38
C VAL A 214 1.58 -14.34 -26.69
N ASN A 215 1.93 -15.28 -27.55
CA ASN A 215 2.25 -15.01 -28.95
C ASN A 215 0.98 -14.55 -29.70
N GLN A 216 1.14 -14.07 -30.93
CA GLN A 216 0.02 -13.65 -31.78
C GLN A 216 -0.99 -14.77 -32.05
N ASP A 217 -0.55 -16.03 -32.03
CA ASP A 217 -1.38 -17.22 -32.20
C ASP A 217 -2.09 -17.67 -30.89
N GLY A 218 -1.88 -16.94 -29.79
CA GLY A 218 -2.44 -17.24 -28.48
C GLY A 218 -1.65 -18.25 -27.65
N SER A 219 -0.59 -18.84 -28.19
CA SER A 219 0.28 -19.75 -27.43
C SER A 219 1.08 -18.99 -26.35
N PRO A 220 1.36 -19.59 -25.18
CA PRO A 220 2.18 -18.94 -24.15
C PRO A 220 3.59 -18.64 -24.67
N VAL A 221 4.11 -17.47 -24.34
CA VAL A 221 5.54 -17.18 -24.57
C VAL A 221 6.36 -17.99 -23.56
N LEU A 222 7.35 -18.72 -24.06
CA LEU A 222 8.22 -19.59 -23.26
C LEU A 222 9.62 -19.00 -23.11
N ASP A 223 10.27 -19.29 -21.98
CA ASP A 223 11.68 -19.00 -21.71
C ASP A 223 12.62 -20.02 -22.38
N GLU A 224 13.93 -19.87 -22.16
CA GLU A 224 14.96 -20.76 -22.73
C GLU A 224 14.82 -22.23 -22.26
N ASP A 225 14.15 -22.46 -21.13
CA ASP A 225 13.87 -23.79 -20.56
C ASP A 225 12.51 -24.35 -21.00
N GLY A 226 11.79 -23.66 -21.88
CA GLY A 226 10.46 -24.07 -22.37
C GLY A 226 9.33 -23.85 -21.36
N LYS A 227 9.52 -23.02 -20.33
CA LYS A 227 8.49 -22.67 -19.34
C LYS A 227 7.85 -21.32 -19.65
N PRO A 228 6.58 -21.07 -19.27
CA PRO A 228 5.97 -19.76 -19.47
C PRO A 228 6.78 -18.63 -18.84
N VAL A 229 7.05 -17.57 -19.61
CA VAL A 229 7.86 -16.41 -19.15
C VAL A 229 7.25 -15.67 -17.96
N VAL A 230 5.93 -15.79 -17.78
CA VAL A 230 5.24 -15.35 -16.57
C VAL A 230 4.90 -16.60 -15.77
N PRO A 231 5.63 -16.89 -14.68
CA PRO A 231 5.33 -18.04 -13.85
C PRO A 231 3.99 -17.87 -13.14
N GLY A 232 3.48 -18.99 -12.62
CA GLY A 232 2.31 -19.00 -11.76
C GLY A 232 2.56 -18.26 -10.42
N PRO A 233 1.57 -18.33 -9.50
CA PRO A 233 1.64 -17.68 -8.20
C PRO A 233 2.92 -18.03 -7.42
N ARG A 234 3.56 -17.01 -6.84
CA ARG A 234 4.79 -17.16 -6.05
C ARG A 234 4.49 -16.88 -4.59
N VAL A 235 4.79 -17.85 -3.72
CA VAL A 235 4.68 -17.66 -2.26
C VAL A 235 5.88 -16.85 -1.78
N ARG A 236 5.61 -15.77 -1.04
CA ARG A 236 6.59 -14.98 -0.30
C ARG A 236 6.89 -15.64 1.04
N THR A 237 5.85 -15.88 1.83
CA THR A 237 5.95 -16.45 3.17
C THR A 237 4.72 -17.27 3.49
N ASP A 238 4.85 -18.23 4.40
CA ASP A 238 3.72 -18.90 5.04
C ASP A 238 3.73 -18.59 6.55
N LEU A 239 2.72 -17.84 7.02
CA LEU A 239 2.56 -17.45 8.42
C LEU A 239 2.38 -18.65 9.35
N ARG A 240 1.94 -19.80 8.82
CA ARG A 240 1.73 -21.05 9.58
C ARG A 240 3.04 -21.67 10.09
N THR A 241 4.18 -21.15 9.64
CA THR A 241 5.50 -21.51 10.17
C THR A 241 5.72 -20.99 11.60
N GLU A 242 5.05 -19.90 11.98
CA GLU A 242 5.22 -19.22 13.27
C GLU A 242 3.90 -19.11 14.07
N LEU A 243 2.75 -19.26 13.39
CA LEU A 243 1.41 -19.15 13.94
C LEU A 243 0.62 -20.43 13.72
N SER A 244 -0.23 -20.82 14.67
CA SER A 244 -1.16 -21.92 14.44
C SER A 244 -2.34 -21.46 13.56
N PRO A 245 -3.05 -22.37 12.87
CA PRO A 245 -4.29 -22.03 12.19
C PRO A 245 -5.31 -21.34 13.12
N ALA A 246 -5.41 -21.79 14.38
CA ALA A 246 -6.28 -21.19 15.39
C ALA A 246 -5.90 -19.74 15.74
N ASP A 247 -4.61 -19.40 15.71
CA ASP A 247 -4.15 -18.01 15.91
C ASP A 247 -4.63 -17.12 14.76
N ILE A 248 -4.49 -17.58 13.51
CA ILE A 248 -4.94 -16.84 12.33
C ILE A 248 -6.47 -16.70 12.33
N ASP A 249 -7.20 -17.76 12.69
CA ASP A 249 -8.65 -17.74 12.82
C ASP A 249 -9.15 -16.80 13.92
N LEU A 250 -8.37 -16.61 15.00
CA LEU A 250 -8.71 -15.62 16.03
C LEU A 250 -8.68 -14.19 15.47
N VAL A 251 -7.71 -13.87 14.60
CA VAL A 251 -7.66 -12.58 13.90
C VAL A 251 -8.82 -12.46 12.91
N ARG A 252 -9.07 -13.50 12.09
CA ARG A 252 -10.20 -13.54 11.15
C ARG A 252 -11.54 -13.33 11.87
N LYS A 253 -11.74 -13.97 13.02
CA LYS A 253 -12.94 -13.78 13.87
C LYS A 253 -13.05 -12.34 14.38
N GLY A 254 -11.94 -11.71 14.77
CA GLY A 254 -11.92 -10.29 15.10
C GLY A 254 -12.39 -9.42 13.94
N LEU A 255 -11.87 -9.66 12.73
CA LEU A 255 -12.26 -8.95 11.50
C LEU A 255 -13.73 -9.20 11.10
N TRP A 256 -14.24 -10.41 11.35
CA TRP A 256 -15.65 -10.72 11.18
C TRP A 256 -16.51 -9.90 12.14
N LYS A 257 -16.11 -9.82 13.42
CA LYS A 257 -16.83 -9.05 14.45
C LYS A 257 -16.93 -7.56 14.11
N VAL A 258 -15.88 -6.98 13.51
CA VAL A 258 -15.87 -5.57 13.09
C VAL A 258 -17.06 -5.23 12.17
N VAL A 259 -17.46 -6.14 11.30
CA VAL A 259 -18.52 -5.91 10.30
C VAL A 259 -19.88 -6.48 10.73
N ASN A 260 -19.86 -7.62 11.43
CA ASN A 260 -21.06 -8.45 11.62
C ASN A 260 -21.62 -8.43 13.05
N GLU A 261 -20.83 -8.08 14.06
CA GLU A 261 -21.30 -8.03 15.44
C GLU A 261 -21.69 -6.60 15.83
N ASP A 262 -22.68 -6.48 16.71
CA ASP A 262 -23.09 -5.18 17.25
C ASP A 262 -21.93 -4.51 18.02
N GLY A 263 -21.83 -3.19 17.83
CA GLY A 263 -20.71 -2.38 18.31
C GLY A 263 -19.41 -2.58 17.51
N GLY A 264 -19.47 -3.21 16.34
CA GLY A 264 -18.35 -3.27 15.39
C GLY A 264 -18.19 -1.99 14.59
N THR A 265 -16.95 -1.52 14.40
CA THR A 265 -16.67 -0.23 13.75
C THR A 265 -16.93 -0.21 12.23
N GLY A 266 -17.08 -1.38 11.60
CA GLY A 266 -17.21 -1.57 10.15
C GLY A 266 -18.60 -2.01 9.69
N GLY A 267 -19.64 -1.84 10.51
CA GLY A 267 -20.99 -2.34 10.22
C GLY A 267 -21.57 -1.90 8.87
N ARG A 268 -21.21 -0.70 8.38
CA ARG A 268 -21.64 -0.17 7.09
C ARG A 268 -21.07 -0.90 5.87
N ALA A 269 -20.05 -1.74 6.07
CA ALA A 269 -19.50 -2.57 5.02
C ALA A 269 -20.18 -3.94 4.89
N ARG A 270 -21.20 -4.22 5.72
CA ARG A 270 -21.94 -5.48 5.70
C ARG A 270 -22.75 -5.61 4.41
N LEU A 271 -22.68 -6.78 3.79
CA LEU A 271 -23.51 -7.17 2.65
C LEU A 271 -24.61 -8.13 3.10
N LYS A 272 -25.72 -8.16 2.36
CA LYS A 272 -26.91 -8.94 2.72
C LYS A 272 -26.69 -10.46 2.60
N ASP A 273 -26.14 -10.89 1.46
CA ASP A 273 -26.07 -12.30 1.08
C ASP A 273 -24.66 -12.90 1.23
N VAL A 274 -23.67 -12.06 1.58
CA VAL A 274 -22.26 -12.46 1.67
C VAL A 274 -21.66 -11.94 2.98
N VAL A 275 -21.03 -12.84 3.72
CA VAL A 275 -20.34 -12.49 4.96
C VAL A 275 -19.00 -11.83 4.64
N VAL A 276 -18.87 -10.56 5.02
CA VAL A 276 -17.65 -9.76 4.86
C VAL A 276 -16.89 -9.72 6.19
N ALA A 277 -15.57 -9.82 6.17
CA ALA A 277 -14.72 -9.51 7.32
C ALA A 277 -13.75 -8.40 6.94
N GLY A 278 -13.49 -7.46 7.85
CA GLY A 278 -12.62 -6.33 7.53
C GLY A 278 -12.22 -5.49 8.74
N LYS A 279 -11.52 -4.40 8.46
CA LYS A 279 -11.03 -3.47 9.46
C LYS A 279 -11.04 -2.04 8.93
N THR A 280 -11.59 -1.16 9.76
CA THR A 280 -11.48 0.30 9.63
C THR A 280 -10.09 0.79 10.04
N GLY A 281 -9.63 1.88 9.43
CA GLY A 281 -8.52 2.68 9.92
C GLY A 281 -8.78 4.15 9.72
N THR A 282 -8.29 4.95 10.66
CA THR A 282 -8.22 6.39 10.56
C THR A 282 -6.80 6.76 10.94
N ALA A 283 -6.08 7.44 10.06
CA ALA A 283 -4.71 7.85 10.29
C ALA A 283 -4.58 9.36 10.17
N GLN A 284 -3.80 9.96 11.05
CA GLN A 284 -3.55 11.39 11.04
C GLN A 284 -2.29 11.66 10.23
N ALA A 285 -2.39 12.58 9.30
CA ALA A 285 -1.32 12.96 8.41
C ALA A 285 -1.14 14.48 8.38
N THR A 286 0.07 14.90 8.05
CA THR A 286 0.33 16.27 7.63
C THR A 286 0.87 16.23 6.21
N GLU A 287 0.17 16.87 5.29
CA GLU A 287 0.58 17.02 3.89
C GLU A 287 0.71 18.51 3.56
N ARG A 288 1.88 18.93 3.06
CA ARG A 288 2.18 20.34 2.71
C ARG A 288 1.87 21.36 3.83
N GLY A 289 2.01 20.94 5.10
CA GLY A 289 1.70 21.77 6.28
C GLY A 289 0.22 21.82 6.65
N HIS A 290 -0.66 21.14 5.91
CA HIS A 290 -2.07 20.99 6.23
C HIS A 290 -2.32 19.67 6.96
N LYS A 291 -3.16 19.71 8.00
CA LYS A 291 -3.65 18.49 8.64
C LYS A 291 -4.58 17.75 7.68
N ASP A 292 -4.35 16.46 7.53
CA ASP A 292 -5.15 15.55 6.72
C ASP A 292 -5.52 14.32 7.56
N THR A 293 -6.63 13.69 7.18
CA THR A 293 -7.06 12.42 7.76
C THR A 293 -7.24 11.42 6.65
N ILE A 294 -6.59 10.27 6.81
CA ILE A 294 -6.63 9.20 5.83
C ILE A 294 -7.57 8.11 6.36
N ALA A 295 -8.70 7.96 5.67
CA ALA A 295 -9.69 6.94 5.94
C ALA A 295 -9.34 5.65 5.20
N TRP A 296 -9.22 4.55 5.94
CA TRP A 296 -8.90 3.23 5.43
C TRP A 296 -10.01 2.23 5.70
N PHE A 297 -10.20 1.32 4.76
CA PHE A 297 -10.92 0.08 5.01
C PHE A 297 -10.30 -1.05 4.20
N ALA A 298 -9.94 -2.14 4.88
CA ALA A 298 -9.47 -3.36 4.24
C ALA A 298 -10.39 -4.52 4.63
N CYS A 299 -10.86 -5.28 3.64
CA CYS A 299 -11.78 -6.39 3.86
C CYS A 299 -11.56 -7.54 2.89
N PHE A 300 -12.15 -8.68 3.23
CA PHE A 300 -12.26 -9.83 2.34
C PHE A 300 -13.63 -10.48 2.44
N ALA A 301 -14.03 -11.12 1.34
CA ALA A 301 -15.28 -11.87 1.27
C ALA A 301 -15.23 -12.94 0.16
N PRO A 302 -16.08 -13.98 0.25
CA PRO A 302 -16.82 -14.42 1.43
C PRO A 302 -15.91 -14.81 2.60
N PHE A 303 -16.40 -14.74 3.85
CA PHE A 303 -15.57 -15.01 5.03
C PHE A 303 -14.96 -16.43 5.07
N ASP A 304 -15.74 -17.45 4.76
CA ASP A 304 -15.31 -18.86 4.86
C ASP A 304 -14.42 -19.28 3.69
N HIS A 305 -14.72 -18.81 2.49
CA HIS A 305 -13.98 -19.08 1.26
C HIS A 305 -13.64 -17.77 0.54
N PRO A 306 -12.63 -17.02 1.01
CA PRO A 306 -12.34 -15.69 0.46
C PRO A 306 -11.95 -15.75 -1.01
N LYS A 307 -12.66 -14.97 -1.81
CA LYS A 307 -12.39 -14.80 -3.25
C LYS A 307 -11.71 -13.47 -3.54
N TYR A 308 -12.08 -12.44 -2.79
CA TYR A 308 -11.59 -11.09 -3.01
C TYR A 308 -11.14 -10.46 -1.70
N VAL A 309 -10.04 -9.72 -1.77
CA VAL A 309 -9.62 -8.75 -0.77
C VAL A 309 -9.65 -7.38 -1.41
N VAL A 310 -10.20 -6.41 -0.68
CA VAL A 310 -10.30 -5.02 -1.12
C VAL A 310 -9.65 -4.13 -0.06
N ALA A 311 -8.71 -3.29 -0.48
CA ALA A 311 -8.18 -2.19 0.32
C ALA A 311 -8.54 -0.86 -0.32
N VAL A 312 -9.27 -0.03 0.43
CA VAL A 312 -9.66 1.34 0.07
C VAL A 312 -8.97 2.32 0.99
N MET A 313 -8.44 3.38 0.40
CA MET A 313 -7.79 4.49 1.07
C MET A 313 -8.38 5.77 0.48
N VAL A 314 -8.83 6.68 1.35
CA VAL A 314 -9.36 8.00 0.97
C VAL A 314 -8.64 9.06 1.80
N GLN A 315 -7.83 9.87 1.14
CA GLN A 315 -7.27 11.10 1.74
C GLN A 315 -8.38 12.14 1.92
N GLY A 316 -8.28 12.98 2.95
CA GLY A 316 -9.34 13.88 3.36
C GLY A 316 -10.59 13.17 3.89
N GLY A 317 -10.52 11.88 4.22
CA GLY A 317 -11.65 11.13 4.78
C GLY A 317 -11.69 11.23 6.31
N GLU A 318 -12.84 11.54 6.90
CA GLU A 318 -12.94 11.69 8.35
C GLU A 318 -12.79 10.34 9.08
N HIS A 319 -13.53 9.30 8.63
CA HIS A 319 -13.47 7.98 9.27
C HIS A 319 -13.45 6.83 8.26
N GLY A 320 -12.64 5.81 8.55
CA GLY A 320 -12.59 4.57 7.76
C GLY A 320 -13.95 3.87 7.60
N GLY A 321 -14.78 3.89 8.65
CA GLY A 321 -16.09 3.20 8.68
C GLY A 321 -17.20 3.90 7.89
N SER A 322 -17.22 5.23 7.83
CA SER A 322 -18.24 6.01 7.11
C SER A 322 -17.83 6.37 5.68
N VAL A 323 -16.53 6.39 5.38
CA VAL A 323 -16.00 6.79 4.07
C VAL A 323 -15.48 5.60 3.29
N ALA A 324 -14.41 4.95 3.75
CA ALA A 324 -13.75 3.87 3.01
C ALA A 324 -14.56 2.55 3.04
N GLY A 325 -15.28 2.28 4.14
CA GLY A 325 -16.11 1.09 4.32
C GLY A 325 -17.21 0.94 3.26
N PRO A 326 -18.09 1.94 3.05
CA PRO A 326 -19.12 1.89 2.01
C PRO A 326 -18.54 1.73 0.60
N VAL A 327 -17.42 2.40 0.29
CA VAL A 327 -16.74 2.26 -0.99
C VAL A 327 -16.24 0.82 -1.20
N ALA A 328 -15.59 0.24 -0.18
CA ALA A 328 -15.10 -1.13 -0.24
C ALA A 328 -16.24 -2.15 -0.38
N ALA A 329 -17.35 -1.96 0.36
CA ALA A 329 -18.53 -2.81 0.24
C ALA A 329 -19.13 -2.77 -1.16
N ARG A 330 -19.18 -1.59 -1.77
CA ARG A 330 -19.67 -1.42 -3.12
C ARG A 330 -18.78 -2.12 -4.16
N ILE A 331 -17.47 -2.00 -4.02
CA ILE A 331 -16.50 -2.71 -4.86
C ILE A 331 -16.67 -4.23 -4.69
N MET A 332 -16.76 -4.71 -3.45
CA MET A 332 -16.92 -6.12 -3.12
C MET A 332 -18.22 -6.71 -3.72
N GLU A 333 -19.35 -6.02 -3.51
CA GLU A 333 -20.65 -6.41 -4.05
C GLU A 333 -20.61 -6.53 -5.58
N ARG A 334 -20.04 -5.55 -6.27
CA ARG A 334 -19.94 -5.56 -7.74
C ARG A 334 -18.96 -6.62 -8.25
N ALA A 335 -17.83 -6.84 -7.57
CA ALA A 335 -16.88 -7.88 -7.94
C ALA A 335 -17.50 -9.29 -7.81
N LEU A 336 -18.24 -9.55 -6.73
CA LEU A 336 -18.95 -10.82 -6.54
C LEU A 336 -20.09 -10.99 -7.54
N ALA A 337 -20.84 -9.92 -7.84
CA ALA A 337 -21.90 -9.98 -8.83
C ALA A 337 -21.38 -10.21 -10.26
N LEU A 338 -20.15 -9.76 -10.59
CA LEU A 338 -19.49 -10.06 -11.86
C LEU A 338 -19.20 -11.55 -12.01
N ASP A 339 -18.63 -12.17 -10.97
CA ASP A 339 -18.36 -13.62 -10.96
C ASP A 339 -19.62 -14.47 -11.16
N GLU A 340 -20.74 -14.00 -10.61
CA GLU A 340 -22.01 -14.69 -10.68
C GLU A 340 -22.76 -14.41 -12.00
N GLY A 341 -22.22 -13.56 -12.88
CA GLY A 341 -22.89 -13.12 -14.10
C GLY A 341 -24.15 -12.26 -13.85
N LYS A 342 -24.28 -11.70 -12.64
CA LYS A 342 -25.41 -10.87 -12.20
C LYS A 342 -25.17 -9.38 -12.37
N PHE A 343 -23.94 -8.99 -12.72
CA PHE A 343 -23.59 -7.62 -13.05
C PHE A 343 -22.94 -7.58 -14.43
N ASP A 344 -23.56 -6.86 -15.34
CA ASP A 344 -22.98 -6.55 -16.63
C ASP A 344 -22.14 -5.26 -16.51
N MET A 345 -20.82 -5.40 -16.61
CA MET A 345 -19.92 -4.26 -16.52
C MET A 345 -19.94 -3.49 -17.84
N GLN A 346 -20.60 -2.34 -17.82
CA GLN A 346 -20.56 -1.38 -18.91
C GLN A 346 -19.26 -0.57 -18.82
N VAL A 347 -18.35 -0.74 -19.79
CA VAL A 347 -17.13 0.07 -19.87
C VAL A 347 -17.49 1.41 -20.50
N ALA A 348 -17.43 2.47 -19.70
CA ALA A 348 -17.62 3.84 -20.15
C ALA A 348 -16.37 4.67 -19.87
N TRP A 349 -16.01 5.56 -20.80
CA TRP A 349 -15.03 6.59 -20.51
C TRP A 349 -15.62 7.54 -19.46
N LEU A 350 -14.86 7.77 -18.38
CA LEU A 350 -15.21 8.75 -17.36
C LEU A 350 -14.19 9.89 -17.42
N PRO A 351 -14.62 11.16 -17.41
CA PRO A 351 -13.69 12.26 -17.27
C PRO A 351 -12.93 12.09 -15.95
N PRO A 352 -11.64 12.44 -15.89
CA PRO A 352 -10.90 12.40 -14.64
C PRO A 352 -11.64 13.19 -13.56
N ALA A 353 -11.85 12.56 -12.41
CA ALA A 353 -12.48 13.22 -11.28
C ALA A 353 -11.62 14.43 -10.87
N HIS A 354 -12.20 15.62 -10.80
CA HIS A 354 -11.55 16.83 -10.29
C HIS A 354 -12.42 17.41 -9.18
N LYS A 355 -11.80 17.72 -8.04
CA LYS A 355 -12.45 18.42 -6.93
C LYS A 355 -11.75 19.76 -6.75
N PRO A 356 -12.47 20.90 -6.71
CA PRO A 356 -11.87 22.22 -6.53
C PRO A 356 -11.09 22.40 -5.22
N ASN A 357 -11.32 21.54 -4.23
CA ASN A 357 -10.57 21.51 -2.96
C ASN A 357 -10.38 20.04 -2.53
N PRO A 358 -9.23 19.41 -2.86
CA PRO A 358 -8.95 18.03 -2.50
C PRO A 358 -8.78 17.81 -0.98
N PHE A 359 -8.51 18.88 -0.22
CA PHE A 359 -8.33 18.83 1.24
C PHE A 359 -9.63 19.01 2.02
N GLN A 360 -10.77 19.21 1.35
CA GLN A 360 -12.06 19.30 2.05
C GLN A 360 -12.44 17.92 2.61
N SER A 361 -12.56 17.85 3.93
CA SER A 361 -12.96 16.66 4.67
C SER A 361 -14.27 16.04 4.15
N ILE A 362 -14.22 14.73 3.89
CA ILE A 362 -15.33 13.87 3.49
C ILE A 362 -15.81 13.14 4.73
N LYS A 363 -17.00 13.52 5.21
CA LYS A 363 -17.59 12.94 6.43
C LYS A 363 -18.18 11.55 6.18
N ASP A 364 -18.84 11.42 5.02
CA ASP A 364 -19.64 10.26 4.70
C ASP A 364 -19.74 10.04 3.17
N VAL A 365 -19.84 8.78 2.76
CA VAL A 365 -20.17 8.34 1.39
C VAL A 365 -21.48 7.55 1.40
N THR A 366 -22.43 7.99 0.58
CA THR A 366 -23.71 7.31 0.36
C THR A 366 -23.94 7.08 -1.13
N TYR A 367 -24.71 6.04 -1.46
CA TYR A 367 -25.10 5.73 -2.84
C TYR A 367 -26.62 5.81 -2.98
N HIS A 368 -27.11 6.39 -4.07
CA HIS A 368 -28.55 6.57 -4.30
C HIS A 368 -29.32 5.25 -4.48
N ASP A 369 -28.63 4.17 -4.87
CA ASP A 369 -29.22 2.86 -5.16
C ASP A 369 -28.96 1.82 -4.07
N SER A 370 -28.18 2.14 -3.03
CA SER A 370 -28.05 1.28 -1.86
C SER A 370 -29.26 1.49 -0.96
N GLY A 371 -30.13 0.47 -0.86
CA GLY A 371 -31.17 0.43 0.17
C GLY A 371 -30.54 0.73 1.53
N ALA A 372 -31.09 1.72 2.24
CA ALA A 372 -30.49 2.34 3.41
C ALA A 372 -30.00 1.29 4.44
N ASN A 373 -28.71 0.99 4.45
CA ASN A 373 -28.07 0.19 5.48
C ASN A 373 -27.63 1.15 6.59
N THR A 374 -28.60 1.64 7.37
CA THR A 374 -28.37 2.51 8.53
C THR A 374 -27.85 1.66 9.70
N GLY A 375 -26.65 1.11 9.56
CA GLY A 375 -25.89 0.63 10.71
C GLY A 375 -25.23 1.83 11.39
N ASN A 376 -25.48 2.03 12.69
CA ASN A 376 -24.68 2.95 13.50
C ASN A 376 -23.23 2.49 13.44
N ALA A 377 -22.38 3.24 12.73
CA ALA A 377 -20.94 3.03 12.79
C ALA A 377 -20.44 3.69 14.07
N ASP A 378 -19.87 2.90 14.97
CA ASP A 378 -19.11 3.47 16.07
C ASP A 378 -17.82 4.09 15.49
N GLU A 379 -17.87 5.40 15.25
CA GLU A 379 -16.79 6.23 14.67
C GLU A 379 -15.49 6.14 15.49
N GLU A 380 -14.38 5.79 14.84
CA GLU A 380 -13.02 5.93 15.36
C GLU A 380 -12.52 7.36 15.05
N GLY A 381 -12.46 8.22 16.07
CA GLY A 381 -11.69 9.48 16.03
C GLY A 381 -10.23 9.23 16.41
N ALA A 382 -9.29 9.90 15.75
CA ALA A 382 -7.87 9.78 16.07
C ALA A 382 -7.37 11.08 16.72
N ASP A 383 -6.71 10.95 17.88
CA ASP A 383 -6.15 12.05 18.67
C ASP A 383 -5.16 12.91 17.86
N ASN A 384 -5.23 14.23 18.06
CA ASN A 384 -4.41 15.23 17.36
C ASN A 384 -2.90 15.22 17.70
N GLU A 385 -2.46 14.37 18.62
CA GLU A 385 -1.08 14.37 19.15
C GLU A 385 -0.15 13.36 18.44
N GLN A 386 -0.67 12.57 17.49
CA GLN A 386 0.05 11.48 16.82
C GLN A 386 0.09 11.65 15.28
N ASN A 387 0.57 12.80 14.79
CA ASN A 387 0.61 13.08 13.34
C ASN A 387 1.83 12.46 12.65
N ALA A 388 1.61 11.71 11.56
CA ALA A 388 2.66 11.32 10.62
C ALA A 388 2.90 12.43 9.58
N THR A 389 4.16 12.66 9.20
CA THR A 389 4.46 13.51 8.04
C THR A 389 4.42 12.66 6.78
N VAL A 390 3.53 12.99 5.84
CA VAL A 390 3.38 12.25 4.59
C VAL A 390 4.16 12.98 3.49
N GLN A 391 5.03 12.25 2.81
CA GLN A 391 5.65 12.68 1.56
C GLN A 391 5.24 11.73 0.45
N MET A 392 4.24 12.15 -0.32
CA MET A 392 3.81 11.43 -1.50
C MET A 392 4.95 11.36 -2.51
N ALA A 393 5.02 10.25 -3.25
CA ALA A 393 5.97 10.11 -4.35
C ALA A 393 5.77 11.26 -5.35
N THR A 394 6.84 11.92 -5.75
CA THR A 394 6.76 12.92 -6.83
C THR A 394 6.77 12.19 -8.18
N SER A 395 6.00 12.70 -9.14
CA SER A 395 6.12 12.24 -10.53
C SER A 395 7.43 12.77 -11.11
N GLY A 396 8.54 12.06 -10.89
CA GLY A 396 9.86 12.41 -11.45
C GLY A 396 9.97 12.24 -12.97
N ALA A 397 8.86 11.97 -13.67
CA ALA A 397 8.81 11.84 -15.11
C ALA A 397 8.86 13.23 -15.76
N ALA A 398 9.81 13.43 -16.67
CA ALA A 398 9.86 14.58 -17.57
C ALA A 398 9.38 14.12 -18.96
N PRO A 399 8.07 14.27 -19.28
CA PRO A 399 7.53 13.83 -20.56
C PRO A 399 8.02 14.73 -21.71
N ASP A 400 7.88 14.23 -22.93
CA ASP A 400 8.05 15.06 -24.14
C ASP A 400 6.89 16.07 -24.21
N VAL A 401 7.21 17.34 -23.99
CA VAL A 401 6.27 18.46 -24.03
C VAL A 401 6.36 19.17 -25.38
N GLU A 402 5.23 19.38 -26.04
CA GLU A 402 5.18 20.15 -27.28
C GLU A 402 5.74 21.57 -27.07
N PRO A 403 6.74 21.98 -27.85
CA PRO A 403 7.30 23.32 -27.72
C PRO A 403 6.26 24.38 -28.12
N GLU A 404 6.04 25.36 -27.25
CA GLU A 404 5.16 26.49 -27.53
C GLU A 404 5.76 27.41 -28.60
N ALA A 405 4.90 27.99 -29.44
CA ALA A 405 5.30 29.03 -30.37
C ALA A 405 5.50 30.34 -29.60
N ASP A 406 6.59 31.06 -29.89
CA ASP A 406 6.81 32.40 -29.34
C ASP A 406 5.77 33.41 -29.86
N SER A 407 5.81 34.64 -29.36
CA SER A 407 4.91 35.74 -29.78
C SER A 407 5.02 36.12 -31.27
N GLN A 408 5.95 35.52 -32.01
CA GLN A 408 6.14 35.66 -33.45
C GLN A 408 5.77 34.39 -34.23
N GLY A 409 5.20 33.37 -33.57
CA GLY A 409 4.79 32.10 -34.19
C GLY A 409 5.94 31.13 -34.46
N LYS A 410 7.13 31.35 -33.89
CA LYS A 410 8.28 30.46 -34.06
C LYS A 410 8.32 29.41 -32.96
N VAL A 411 8.35 28.14 -33.36
CA VAL A 411 8.51 26.98 -32.47
C VAL A 411 9.99 26.61 -32.40
N ARG A 412 10.61 26.67 -31.21
CA ARG A 412 11.97 26.13 -31.00
C ARG A 412 11.90 24.60 -30.94
N ARG A 413 12.21 23.92 -32.05
CA ARG A 413 12.39 22.47 -32.06
C ARG A 413 13.70 22.11 -31.36
N HIS A 414 13.63 21.48 -30.19
CA HIS A 414 14.74 20.67 -29.71
C HIS A 414 14.87 19.45 -30.63
N GLY A 415 16.08 19.19 -31.14
CA GLY A 415 16.34 18.10 -32.07
C GLY A 415 15.90 16.77 -31.47
N ALA A 416 15.21 15.95 -32.26
CA ALA A 416 14.79 14.61 -31.87
C ALA A 416 16.01 13.83 -31.37
N ALA A 417 16.04 13.48 -30.09
CA ALA A 417 16.91 12.41 -29.63
C ALA A 417 16.41 11.14 -30.31
N SER A 418 17.24 10.55 -31.16
CA SER A 418 16.99 9.21 -31.71
C SER A 418 16.74 8.26 -30.55
N ALA A 419 15.55 7.64 -30.49
CA ALA A 419 15.27 6.58 -29.54
C ALA A 419 16.40 5.54 -29.59
N PRO A 420 17.07 5.22 -28.46
CA PRO A 420 18.07 4.17 -28.47
C PRO A 420 17.37 2.86 -28.83
N ARG A 421 17.75 2.28 -29.96
CA ARG A 421 17.36 0.93 -30.37
C ARG A 421 17.72 0.00 -29.21
N ALA A 422 16.77 -0.82 -28.76
CA ALA A 422 17.00 -1.79 -27.69
C ALA A 422 18.26 -2.61 -27.98
N LEU A 423 19.29 -2.43 -27.15
CA LEU A 423 20.49 -3.26 -27.20
C LEU A 423 20.20 -4.56 -26.43
N PRO A 424 20.62 -5.73 -26.94
CA PRO A 424 20.47 -6.98 -26.21
C PRO A 424 21.21 -6.89 -24.88
N VAL A 425 20.56 -7.41 -23.83
CA VAL A 425 21.07 -7.45 -22.46
C VAL A 425 22.40 -8.20 -22.45
N ALA A 426 23.49 -7.49 -22.14
CA ALA A 426 24.77 -8.13 -21.86
C ALA A 426 24.67 -8.87 -20.50
N THR A 427 25.06 -10.13 -20.49
CA THR A 427 25.16 -10.97 -19.28
C THR A 427 25.96 -10.26 -18.17
N PRO A 428 25.53 -10.32 -16.90
CA PRO A 428 26.22 -9.61 -15.83
C PRO A 428 27.60 -10.19 -15.58
N ALA A 429 28.62 -9.33 -15.53
CA ALA A 429 29.95 -9.70 -15.07
C ALA A 429 29.91 -10.09 -13.57
N PRO A 430 30.73 -11.06 -13.11
CA PRO A 430 30.68 -11.56 -11.74
C PRO A 430 31.05 -10.45 -10.73
N ARG A 431 30.25 -10.36 -9.65
CA ARG A 431 30.42 -9.40 -8.56
C ARG A 431 31.73 -9.65 -7.80
N ARG A 432 32.54 -8.59 -7.61
CA ARG A 432 33.73 -8.61 -6.74
C ARG A 432 33.32 -8.63 -5.26
N ASN A 433 33.94 -9.50 -4.48
CA ASN A 433 33.65 -9.68 -3.07
C ASN A 433 34.28 -8.59 -2.18
N PHE A 434 33.64 -8.40 -1.02
CA PHE A 434 33.85 -7.39 0.02
C PHE A 434 35.33 -7.10 0.39
N PHE A 435 36.22 -8.09 0.31
CA PHE A 435 37.64 -7.94 0.66
C PHE A 435 38.49 -7.16 -0.36
N GLU A 436 38.09 -7.10 -1.64
CA GLU A 436 38.83 -6.34 -2.68
C GLU A 436 38.58 -4.83 -2.60
N ARG A 437 37.54 -4.38 -1.88
CA ARG A 437 37.24 -2.95 -1.68
C ARG A 437 38.05 -2.31 -0.54
N LEU A 438 38.56 -3.10 0.41
CA LEU A 438 39.20 -2.55 1.62
C LEU A 438 40.72 -2.36 1.49
N PHE A 439 41.40 -3.15 0.65
CA PHE A 439 42.85 -3.07 0.48
C PHE A 439 43.20 -2.79 -0.99
N GLY A 440 43.27 -1.50 -1.33
CA GLY A 440 43.51 -1.05 -2.71
C GLY A 440 44.88 -1.46 -3.22
N ILE A 441 44.92 -2.43 -4.14
CA ILE A 441 46.14 -2.78 -4.91
C ILE A 441 46.13 -1.98 -6.22
N ARG A 442 47.12 -1.09 -6.37
CA ARG A 442 47.37 -0.30 -7.59
C ARG A 442 47.96 -1.23 -8.66
N LYS A 443 47.24 -1.51 -9.75
CA LYS A 443 47.83 -2.13 -10.96
C LYS A 443 48.39 -1.04 -11.89
N GLN A 444 49.65 -1.23 -12.32
CA GLN A 444 50.34 -0.40 -13.31
C GLN A 444 49.62 -0.43 -14.67
N GLN A 445 49.59 0.72 -15.37
CA GLN A 445 49.08 0.85 -16.74
C GLN A 445 50.06 0.22 -17.76
N PRO A 446 49.58 -0.44 -18.83
CA PRO A 446 50.43 -0.86 -19.94
C PRO A 446 50.75 0.31 -20.89
N ALA A 447 51.94 0.26 -21.51
CA ALA A 447 52.44 1.27 -22.46
C ALA A 447 51.64 1.31 -23.78
N PRO A 448 51.54 2.47 -24.46
CA PRO A 448 50.81 2.61 -25.71
C PRO A 448 51.55 2.00 -26.93
N PRO A 449 50.83 1.54 -27.97
CA PRO A 449 51.42 0.93 -29.16
C PRO A 449 52.00 1.96 -30.15
N PRO A 450 52.95 1.56 -31.01
CA PRO A 450 53.63 2.46 -31.95
C PRO A 450 52.76 2.84 -33.18
N PRO A 451 53.05 3.97 -33.85
CA PRO A 451 52.25 4.49 -34.96
C PRO A 451 52.45 3.72 -36.28
N ALA A 452 51.37 3.60 -37.06
CA ALA A 452 51.32 2.91 -38.36
C ALA A 452 51.87 3.77 -39.52
N GLN A 453 52.57 3.12 -40.47
CA GLN A 453 53.15 3.72 -41.68
C GLN A 453 52.11 4.09 -42.75
N PRO A 454 52.36 5.10 -43.60
CA PRO A 454 51.43 5.54 -44.63
C PRO A 454 51.51 4.65 -45.89
N ASN A 455 50.40 4.04 -46.29
CA ASN A 455 50.33 3.22 -47.50
C ASN A 455 49.75 3.96 -48.70
N ARG A 456 50.40 3.71 -49.84
CA ARG A 456 50.29 4.38 -51.15
C ARG A 456 48.93 4.17 -51.84
N ARG A 457 48.47 5.20 -52.57
CA ARG A 457 47.35 5.13 -53.52
C ARG A 457 47.64 4.18 -54.69
N PRO A 458 46.67 3.38 -55.17
CA PRO A 458 46.75 2.73 -56.48
C PRO A 458 46.30 3.68 -57.60
N ARG A 459 47.02 3.67 -58.72
CA ARG A 459 46.66 4.28 -60.00
C ARG A 459 45.63 3.43 -60.74
N THR A 460 44.81 4.11 -61.53
CA THR A 460 43.87 3.64 -62.55
C THR A 460 44.47 2.67 -63.58
N ARG A 461 43.74 1.59 -63.90
CA ARG A 461 43.04 1.40 -65.19
C ARG A 461 42.03 0.27 -65.08
#